data_AF-A0A6M0FY68-F1
#
_entry.id   AF-A0A6M0FY68-F1
#
_cell.length_a   1.000
_cell.length_b   1.000
_cell.length_c   1.000
_cell.angle_alpha   90.00
_cell.angle_beta   90.00
_cell.angle_gamma   90.00
#
_symmetry.space_group_name_H-M   'P 1'
#
loop_
_entity.id
_entity.type
_entity.pdbx_description
1 polymer ?
#
loop_
_entity_poly.entity_id
_entity_poly.type
_entity_poly.pdbx_seq_one_letter_code
_entity_poly.pdbx_strand_id
1 'polypeptide(L)' 'MLKLVITNQFKKDLKRVNKRGKNIDKLETVINSLQTVVNLDTRYRNHQLTGNWSPYWECHIQRFAL' A
#
# COMPACT_ATOMS: atom_id res chain seq x y z
N MET A 1 3.85 -0.42 17.42
CA MET A 1 3.64 -0.33 15.96
C MET A 1 4.98 -0.44 15.25
N LEU A 2 5.04 -1.11 14.10
CA LEU A 2 6.21 -1.13 13.23
C LEU A 2 6.53 0.30 12.77
N LYS A 3 7.83 0.62 12.67
CA LYS A 3 8.31 1.92 12.19
C LYS A 3 8.04 2.06 10.70
N LEU A 4 7.25 3.07 10.31
CA LEU A 4 7.02 3.39 8.91
C LEU A 4 8.26 4.09 8.32
N VAL A 5 8.83 3.49 7.28
CA VAL A 5 9.93 4.09 6.50
C VAL A 5 9.40 4.40 5.10
N ILE A 6 9.53 5.65 4.68
CA ILE A 6 8.95 6.16 3.43
C ILE A 6 10.06 6.58 2.47
N THR A 7 10.01 6.08 1.24
CA THR A 7 10.96 6.48 0.19
C THR A 7 10.55 7.82 -0.46
N ASN A 8 11.51 8.50 -1.09
CA ASN A 8 11.20 9.71 -1.86
C ASN A 8 10.27 9.42 -3.05
N GLN A 9 10.36 8.21 -3.63
CA GLN A 9 9.46 7.79 -4.70
C GLN A 9 8.02 7.66 -4.19
N PHE A 10 7.81 7.01 -3.04
CA PHE A 10 6.48 6.91 -2.42
C PHE A 10 5.85 8.28 -2.16
N LYS A 11 6.62 9.26 -1.65
CA LYS A 11 6.12 10.63 -1.43
C LYS A 11 5.63 11.28 -2.72
N LYS A 12 6.33 11.08 -3.86
CA LYS A 12 5.92 11.59 -5.17
C LYS A 12 4.65 10.90 -5.66
N ASP A 13 4.56 9.58 -5.47
CA ASP A 13 3.39 8.80 -5.87
C ASP A 13 2.15 9.15 -5.05
N LEU A 14 2.30 9.34 -3.74
CA LEU A 14 1.21 9.80 -2.87
C LEU A 14 0.65 11.15 -3.31
N LYS A 15 1.53 12.12 -3.62
CA LYS A 15 1.11 13.42 -4.19
C LYS A 15 0.36 13.25 -5.51
N ARG A 16 0.82 12.36 -6.39
CA ARG A 16 0.17 12.08 -7.68
C ARG A 16 -1.22 11.45 -7.50
N VAL A 17 -1.36 10.50 -6.59
CA VAL A 17 -2.63 9.83 -6.29
C VAL A 17 -3.63 10.82 -5.68
N ASN A 18 -3.17 11.67 -4.75
CA ASN A 18 -4.00 12.73 -4.17
C ASN A 18 -4.48 13.73 -5.24
N LYS A 19 -3.59 14.17 -6.15
CA LYS A 19 -3.95 15.05 -7.28
C LYS A 19 -4.99 14.44 -8.22
N ARG A 20 -5.07 13.10 -8.30
CA ARG A 20 -6.06 12.36 -9.11
C ARG A 20 -7.40 12.16 -8.38
N GLY A 21 -7.58 12.72 -7.19
CA GLY A 21 -8.83 12.62 -6.42
C GLY A 21 -9.13 11.21 -5.91
N LYS A 22 -8.11 10.36 -5.74
CA LYS A 22 -8.30 9.03 -5.15
C LYS A 22 -8.43 9.16 -3.63
N ASN A 23 -9.26 8.32 -3.03
CA ASN A 23 -9.44 8.26 -1.59
C ASN A 23 -8.16 7.68 -0.93
N ILE A 24 -7.42 8.54 -0.21
CA ILE A 24 -6.16 8.19 0.47
C ILE A 24 -6.41 7.42 1.77
N ASP A 25 -7.56 7.61 2.43
CA ASP A 25 -7.92 6.92 3.67
C ASP A 25 -7.87 5.38 3.52
N LYS A 26 -8.15 4.88 2.31
CA LYS A 26 -8.00 3.45 1.99
C LYS A 26 -6.56 2.96 2.10
N LEU A 27 -5.59 3.78 1.70
CA LEU A 27 -4.16 3.49 1.85
C LEU A 27 -3.75 3.56 3.32
N GLU A 28 -4.21 4.58 4.05
CA GLU A 28 -3.92 4.75 5.47
C GLU A 28 -4.44 3.57 6.32
N THR A 29 -5.63 3.06 6.01
CA THR A 29 -6.22 1.89 6.68
C THR A 29 -5.29 0.67 6.57
N VAL A 30 -4.71 0.44 5.40
CA VAL A 30 -3.79 -0.68 5.15
C VAL A 30 -2.46 -0.46 5.87
N ILE A 31 -1.88 0.75 5.77
CA ILE A 31 -0.63 1.10 6.46
C ILE A 31 -0.78 0.89 7.98
N ASN A 32 -1.88 1.37 8.56
CA ASN A 32 -2.15 1.20 10.00
C ASN A 32 -2.23 -0.27 10.40
N SER A 33 -2.93 -1.09 9.61
CA SER A 33 -3.04 -2.53 9.85
C SER A 33 -1.68 -3.23 9.80
N LEU A 34 -0.84 -2.87 8.82
CA LEU A 34 0.53 -3.39 8.71
C LEU A 34 1.39 -2.93 9.90
N GLN A 35 1.29 -1.66 10.30
CA GLN A 35 2.03 -1.13 11.45
C GLN A 35 1.62 -1.78 12.77
N THR A 36 0.37 -2.22 12.91
CA THR A 36 -0.11 -2.93 14.11
C THR A 36 0.05 -4.44 14.05
N VAL A 37 0.62 -4.99 12.97
CA VAL A 37 0.75 -6.44 12.76
C VAL A 37 -0.62 -7.14 12.77
N VAL A 38 -1.65 -6.44 12.29
CA VAL A 38 -3.00 -6.98 12.11
C VAL A 38 -3.10 -7.60 10.72
N ASN A 39 -3.71 -8.78 10.64
CA ASN A 39 -3.94 -9.46 9.37
C ASN A 39 -4.80 -8.60 8.44
N LEU A 40 -4.35 -8.46 7.20
CA LEU A 40 -5.12 -7.80 6.15
C LEU A 40 -6.22 -8.73 5.63
N ASP A 41 -7.39 -8.15 5.34
CA ASP A 41 -8.46 -8.82 4.60
C ASP A 41 -7.93 -9.35 3.25
N THR A 42 -8.38 -10.54 2.85
CA THR A 42 -7.94 -11.22 1.61
C THR A 42 -8.20 -10.39 0.35
N ARG A 43 -9.14 -9.44 0.37
CA ARG A 43 -9.39 -8.48 -0.71
C ARG A 43 -8.17 -7.65 -1.10
N TYR A 44 -7.26 -7.43 -0.15
CA TYR A 44 -6.02 -6.67 -0.36
C TYR A 44 -4.95 -7.48 -1.08
N ARG A 45 -5.12 -8.80 -1.27
CA ARG A 45 -4.18 -9.67 -1.98
C ARG A 45 -2.73 -9.41 -1.59
N ASN A 46 -2.46 -9.37 -0.28
CA ASN A 46 -1.11 -9.14 0.22
C ASN A 46 -0.24 -10.36 -0.12
N HIS A 47 0.68 -10.22 -1.07
CA HIS A 47 1.58 -11.30 -1.47
C HIS A 47 2.97 -10.79 -1.80
N GLN A 48 3.96 -11.68 -1.71
CA GLN A 48 5.32 -11.37 -2.09
C GLN A 48 5.43 -11.25 -3.62
N LEU A 49 6.24 -10.31 -4.08
CA LEU A 49 6.63 -10.21 -5.48
C LEU A 49 7.79 -11.17 -5.77
N THR A 50 7.85 -11.66 -7.01
CA THR A 50 8.89 -12.60 -7.47
C THR A 50 9.88 -11.91 -8.42
N GLY A 51 10.98 -12.59 -8.76
CA GLY A 51 12.00 -12.08 -9.68
C GLY A 51 12.76 -10.87 -9.12
N ASN A 52 12.99 -9.85 -9.96
CA ASN A 52 13.72 -8.63 -9.61
C ASN A 52 13.07 -7.79 -8.50
N TRP A 53 11.81 -8.10 -8.16
CA TRP A 53 11.07 -7.44 -7.11
C TRP A 53 11.07 -8.23 -5.80
N SER A 54 11.73 -9.39 -5.73
CA SER A 54 12.06 -9.99 -4.45
C SER A 54 13.09 -9.09 -3.74
N PRO A 55 12.92 -8.76 -2.45
CA PRO A 55 12.00 -9.34 -1.46
C PRO A 55 10.74 -8.49 -1.16
N TYR A 56 10.32 -7.61 -2.05
CA TYR A 56 9.20 -6.69 -1.82
C TYR A 56 7.84 -7.41 -1.85
N TRP A 57 6.83 -6.77 -1.24
CA TRP A 57 5.45 -7.23 -1.17
C TRP A 57 4.53 -6.27 -1.94
N GLU A 58 3.46 -6.80 -2.51
CA GLU A 58 2.41 -6.06 -3.19
C GLU A 58 1.08 -6.19 -2.43
N CYS A 59 0.32 -5.09 -2.39
CA CYS A 59 -0.98 -5.02 -1.74
C CYS A 59 -1.93 -4.14 -2.57
N HIS A 60 -3.11 -4.66 -2.86
CA HIS A 60 -4.11 -4.07 -3.73
C HIS A 60 -5.08 -3.18 -2.92
N ILE A 61 -4.82 -1.88 -2.86
CA ILE A 61 -5.64 -0.92 -2.08
C ILE A 61 -7.03 -0.70 -2.67
N GLN A 62 -7.13 -0.64 -3.99
CA GLN A 62 -8.38 -0.42 -4.70
C GLN A 62 -8.37 -1.17 -6.04
N ARG A 63 -9.44 -1.91 -6.33
CA ARG A 63 -9.68 -2.42 -7.68
C ARG A 63 -10.05 -1.26 -8.60
N PHE A 64 -9.40 -1.19 -9.75
CA PHE A 64 -9.89 -0.35 -10.85
C PHE A 64 -11.11 -1.06 -11.44
N ALA A 65 -12.30 -0.49 -11.26
CA ALA A 65 -13.40 -0.76 -12.17
C ALA A 65 -13.12 0.08 -13.42
N LEU A 66 -13.17 -0.58 -14.59
CA LEU A 66 -13.19 0.08 -15.89
C LEU A 66 -14.51 0.83 -16.06
#